data_AF-A0A2G9R6G2-F1
#
_entry.id   AF-A0A2G9R6G2-F1
#
_cell.length_a   1.000
_cell.length_b   1.000
_cell.length_c   1.000
_cell.angle_alpha   90.00
_cell.angle_beta   90.00
_cell.angle_gamma   90.00
#
_symmetry.space_group_name_H-M   'P 1'
#
loop_
_entity.id
_entity.type
_entity.pdbx_description
1 polymer ?
#
loop_
_entity_poly.entity_id
_entity_poly.type
_entity_poly.pdbx_seq_one_letter_code
_entity_poly.pdbx_strand_id
1 'polypeptide(L)'
;TKCNPSGPRARVSCGYSGISKKGCTDRGCCFDDSVPQVVWCYQPVIQAVKHDCSAVHPHKRAKCGPPGVSPDECTKYGCCFDSSVAGVPWCFQPEVKKGWLFCCIFFSLLQKN
;
A
#
# COMPACT_ATOMS: atom_id res chain seq x y z
N THR A 1 1.40 4.52 -2.84
CA THR A 1 1.59 3.92 -4.18
C THR A 1 3.08 3.70 -4.40
N LYS A 2 3.50 2.55 -4.92
CA LYS A 2 4.91 2.33 -5.31
C LYS A 2 5.02 2.22 -6.82
N CYS A 3 5.94 2.98 -7.39
CA CYS A 3 6.29 2.86 -8.80
C CYS A 3 7.38 1.79 -8.97
N ASN A 4 7.16 0.91 -9.93
CA ASN A 4 8.17 0.04 -10.53
C ASN A 4 8.85 -1.04 -9.64
N PRO A 5 8.12 -1.98 -9.00
CA PRO A 5 8.74 -3.18 -8.44
C PRO A 5 8.81 -4.36 -9.44
N SER A 6 8.16 -4.29 -10.61
CA SER A 6 8.00 -5.41 -11.55
C SER A 6 8.82 -5.29 -12.85
N GLY A 7 9.56 -4.19 -13.01
CA GLY A 7 10.39 -3.92 -14.20
C GLY A 7 9.62 -3.40 -15.43
N PRO A 8 10.33 -2.88 -16.46
CA PRO A 8 9.72 -2.13 -17.56
C PRO A 8 8.78 -2.92 -18.48
N ARG A 9 9.02 -4.23 -18.64
CA ARG A 9 8.21 -5.10 -19.53
C ARG A 9 6.90 -5.58 -18.91
N ALA A 10 6.77 -5.52 -17.57
CA ALA A 10 5.57 -5.93 -16.85
C ALA A 10 4.59 -4.76 -16.60
N ARG A 11 4.85 -3.60 -17.22
CA ARG A 11 4.05 -2.39 -17.02
C ARG A 11 2.69 -2.52 -17.70
N VAL A 12 1.64 -2.23 -16.95
CA VAL A 12 0.27 -2.11 -17.46
C VAL A 12 0.00 -0.66 -17.82
N SER A 13 -0.45 -0.39 -19.04
CA SER A 13 -0.74 0.97 -19.52
C SER A 13 -1.71 1.72 -18.61
N CYS A 14 -1.42 3.00 -18.39
CA CYS A 14 -2.32 3.95 -17.77
C CYS A 14 -2.39 5.21 -18.62
N GLY A 15 -3.56 5.58 -19.12
CA GLY A 15 -3.71 6.73 -20.02
C GLY A 15 -3.51 6.38 -21.49
N TYR A 16 -3.02 7.35 -22.28
CA TYR A 16 -2.91 7.26 -23.74
C TYR A 16 -1.47 7.44 -24.24
N SER A 17 -1.21 7.05 -25.48
CA SER A 17 0.12 7.16 -26.11
C SER A 17 0.57 8.62 -26.22
N GLY A 18 1.84 8.90 -25.89
CA GLY A 18 2.39 10.26 -25.94
C GLY A 18 1.92 11.18 -24.81
N ILE A 19 1.26 10.66 -23.78
CA ILE A 19 0.90 11.43 -22.59
C ILE A 19 2.14 12.03 -21.93
N SER A 20 2.05 13.29 -21.48
CA SER A 20 3.14 13.94 -20.77
C SER A 20 3.34 13.32 -19.38
N LYS A 21 4.54 13.47 -18.82
CA LYS A 21 4.83 13.07 -17.42
C LYS A 21 3.78 13.63 -16.45
N LYS A 22 3.45 14.91 -16.58
CA LYS A 22 2.45 15.57 -15.74
C LYS A 22 1.05 14.95 -15.95
N GLY A 23 0.63 14.77 -17.20
CA GLY A 23 -0.67 14.16 -17.51
C GLY A 23 -0.79 12.74 -16.97
N CYS A 24 0.31 11.98 -16.95
CA CYS A 24 0.37 10.67 -16.34
C CYS A 24 0.22 10.72 -14.81
N THR A 25 1.00 11.58 -14.15
CA THR A 25 0.99 11.69 -12.68
C THR A 25 -0.31 12.26 -12.14
N ASP A 26 -0.93 13.21 -12.85
CA ASP A 26 -2.23 13.79 -12.48
C ASP A 26 -3.35 12.72 -12.47
N ARG A 27 -3.19 11.64 -13.24
CA ARG A 27 -4.10 10.48 -13.26
C ARG A 27 -3.81 9.46 -12.16
N GLY A 28 -2.88 9.77 -11.25
CA GLY A 28 -2.47 8.87 -10.17
C GLY A 28 -1.55 7.71 -10.62
N CYS A 29 -0.94 7.83 -11.80
CA CYS A 29 -0.11 6.79 -12.40
C CYS A 29 1.39 7.09 -12.29
N CYS A 30 2.19 6.07 -12.60
CA CYS A 30 3.65 6.15 -12.61
C CYS A 30 4.13 6.47 -14.03
N PHE A 31 5.15 7.33 -14.13
CA PHE A 31 5.77 7.68 -15.41
C PHE A 31 7.26 7.35 -15.39
N ASP A 32 7.74 6.65 -16.41
CA ASP A 32 9.17 6.42 -16.65
C ASP A 32 9.45 6.18 -18.15
N ASP A 33 10.06 7.18 -18.79
CA ASP A 33 10.47 7.22 -20.19
C ASP A 33 11.93 6.80 -20.41
N SER A 34 12.65 6.39 -19.36
CA SER A 34 14.07 5.99 -19.44
C SER A 34 14.32 4.74 -20.28
N VAL A 35 13.26 3.96 -20.57
CA VAL A 35 13.33 2.72 -21.35
C VAL A 35 12.50 2.89 -22.63
N PRO A 36 13.10 2.78 -23.82
CA PRO A 36 12.35 2.90 -25.07
C PRO A 36 11.49 1.65 -25.33
N GLN A 37 10.49 1.80 -26.21
CA GLN A 37 9.63 0.71 -26.71
C GLN A 37 8.81 -0.03 -25.62
N VAL A 38 8.64 0.59 -24.45
CA VAL A 38 7.77 0.08 -23.39
C VAL A 38 6.76 1.14 -22.98
N VAL A 39 5.79 0.73 -22.17
CA VAL A 39 4.80 1.63 -21.59
C VAL A 39 5.50 2.64 -20.67
N TRP A 40 5.38 3.94 -20.98
CA TRP A 40 5.94 5.02 -20.17
C TRP A 40 5.01 5.48 -19.05
N CYS A 41 3.72 5.61 -19.33
CA CYS A 41 2.72 5.86 -18.29
C CYS A 41 2.01 4.56 -17.91
N TYR A 42 2.20 4.11 -16.68
CA TYR A 42 1.77 2.79 -16.23
C TYR A 42 1.10 2.83 -14.85
N GLN A 43 0.29 1.81 -14.59
CA GLN A 43 -0.40 1.65 -13.32
C GLN A 43 0.62 1.49 -12.17
N PRO A 44 0.40 2.14 -11.02
CA PRO A 44 1.22 1.91 -9.85
C PRO A 44 0.95 0.52 -9.29
N VAL A 45 1.90 -0.02 -8.53
CA VAL A 45 1.62 -1.21 -7.73
C VAL A 45 0.84 -0.81 -6.50
N ILE A 46 -0.41 -1.29 -6.44
CA ILE A 46 -1.22 -1.24 -5.24
C ILE A 46 -0.76 -2.39 -4.35
N GLN A 47 0.12 -2.08 -3.39
CA GLN A 47 0.41 -3.01 -2.32
C GLN A 47 -0.83 -3.04 -1.41
N ALA A 48 -1.50 -4.19 -1.34
CA ALA A 48 -2.48 -4.42 -0.30
C ALA A 48 -1.71 -4.48 1.01
N VAL A 49 -1.71 -3.37 1.74
CA VAL A 49 -1.22 -3.33 3.11
C VAL A 49 -2.42 -3.61 3.99
N LYS A 50 -2.46 -4.81 4.57
CA LYS A 50 -3.44 -5.14 5.60
C LYS A 50 -2.78 -4.86 6.96
N HIS A 51 -3.37 -3.96 7.71
CA HIS A 51 -3.04 -3.73 9.11
C HIS A 51 -3.71 -4.79 9.97
N ASP A 52 -2.94 -5.52 10.77
CA ASP A 52 -3.43 -6.54 11.69
C ASP A 52 -3.14 -6.10 13.13
N CYS A 53 -4.19 -5.64 13.82
CA CYS A 53 -4.10 -5.20 15.21
C CYS A 53 -4.04 -6.38 16.20
N SER A 54 -4.61 -7.52 15.81
CA SER A 54 -4.71 -8.70 16.69
C SER A 54 -3.40 -9.48 16.79
N ALA A 55 -2.53 -9.33 15.79
CA ALA A 55 -1.23 -10.01 15.75
C ALA A 55 -0.18 -9.40 16.70
N VAL A 56 -0.41 -8.20 17.26
CA VAL A 56 0.57 -7.51 18.11
C VAL A 56 0.32 -7.81 19.59
N HIS A 57 1.20 -8.59 20.20
CA HIS A 57 1.14 -8.85 21.64
C HIS A 57 1.27 -7.55 22.46
N PRO A 58 0.50 -7.33 23.55
CA PRO A 58 0.48 -6.07 24.32
C PRO A 58 1.86 -5.54 24.73
N HIS A 59 2.73 -6.41 25.25
CA HIS A 59 4.08 -6.03 25.67
C HIS A 59 5.09 -5.85 24.52
N LYS A 60 4.68 -6.07 23.27
CA LYS A 60 5.47 -5.83 22.05
C LYS A 60 4.95 -4.63 21.26
N ARG A 61 3.92 -3.94 21.76
CA ARG A 61 3.35 -2.75 21.12
C ARG A 61 4.38 -1.63 21.05
N ALA A 62 4.66 -1.17 19.84
CA ALA A 62 5.39 0.07 19.61
C ALA A 62 4.41 1.25 19.61
N LYS A 63 4.72 2.32 20.36
CA LYS A 63 3.87 3.52 20.41
C LYS A 63 3.64 4.08 19.01
N CYS A 64 2.40 4.47 18.74
CA CYS A 64 2.02 5.23 17.56
C CYS A 64 1.26 6.49 17.97
N GLY A 65 1.53 7.60 17.28
CA GLY A 65 0.89 8.90 17.54
C GLY A 65 1.35 9.60 18.83
N PRO A 66 0.85 10.83 19.07
CA PRO A 66 1.08 11.58 20.30
C PRO A 66 0.61 10.85 21.59
N PRO A 67 1.14 11.21 22.77
CA PRO A 67 0.63 10.70 24.04
C PRO A 67 -0.81 11.18 24.28
N GLY A 68 -1.67 10.31 24.81
CA GLY A 68 -3.04 10.69 25.20
C GLY A 68 -4.03 10.86 24.04
N VAL A 69 -3.70 10.40 22.83
CA VAL A 69 -4.64 10.42 21.69
C VAL A 69 -5.89 9.60 21.97
N SER A 70 -7.02 10.09 21.47
CA SER A 70 -8.28 9.33 21.45
C SER A 70 -8.20 8.11 20.52
N PRO A 71 -9.10 7.13 20.67
CA PRO A 71 -9.20 6.00 19.74
C PRO A 71 -9.34 6.44 18.27
N ASP A 72 -10.17 7.45 18.02
CA ASP A 72 -10.42 7.96 16.67
C ASP A 72 -9.19 8.67 16.07
N GLU A 73 -8.46 9.44 16.88
CA GLU A 73 -7.20 10.04 16.43
C GLU A 73 -6.14 8.97 16.15
N CYS A 74 -6.04 7.95 17.00
CA CYS A 74 -5.13 6.83 16.81
C CYS A 74 -5.38 6.10 15.47
N THR A 75 -6.64 5.81 15.16
CA THR A 75 -7.00 5.16 13.89
C THR A 75 -6.76 6.07 12.68
N LYS A 76 -6.96 7.39 12.81
CA LYS A 76 -6.59 8.37 11.76
C LYS A 76 -5.08 8.40 11.47
N TYR A 77 -4.23 8.11 12.46
CA TYR A 77 -2.80 7.90 12.24
C TYR A 77 -2.45 6.57 11.54
N GLY A 78 -3.45 5.75 11.18
CA GLY A 78 -3.26 4.44 10.57
C GLY A 78 -2.81 3.38 11.58
N CYS A 79 -3.12 3.57 12.86
CA CYS A 79 -2.67 2.73 13.95
C CYS A 79 -3.80 1.99 14.65
N CYS A 80 -3.42 1.07 15.53
CA CYS A 80 -4.34 0.27 16.32
C CYS A 80 -4.54 0.90 17.70
N PHE A 81 -5.76 0.84 18.19
CA PHE A 81 -6.09 1.28 19.55
C PHE A 81 -6.62 0.11 20.39
N ASP A 82 -6.04 -0.11 21.57
CA ASP A 82 -6.56 -1.03 22.57
C ASP A 82 -6.11 -0.62 23.99
N SER A 83 -7.08 -0.25 24.82
CA SER A 83 -6.89 0.19 26.22
C SER A 83 -7.17 -0.91 27.26
N SER A 84 -7.43 -2.15 26.85
CA SER A 84 -7.76 -3.26 27.77
C SER A 84 -6.60 -3.70 28.67
N VAL A 85 -5.37 -3.34 28.33
CA VAL A 85 -4.15 -3.69 29.08
C VAL A 85 -3.44 -2.44 29.58
N ALA A 86 -3.21 -2.36 30.88
CA ALA A 86 -2.49 -1.26 31.52
C ALA A 86 -0.96 -1.39 31.36
N GLY A 87 -0.24 -0.26 31.46
CA GLY A 87 1.23 -0.24 31.41
C GLY A 87 1.85 -0.48 30.03
N VAL A 88 1.05 -0.50 28.97
CA VAL A 88 1.49 -0.65 27.58
C VAL A 88 0.89 0.47 26.70
N PRO A 89 1.48 0.78 25.53
CA PRO A 89 0.89 1.75 24.62
C PRO A 89 -0.51 1.34 24.15
N TRP A 90 -1.50 2.20 24.37
CA TRP A 90 -2.87 1.97 23.88
C TRP A 90 -3.02 2.31 22.40
N CYS A 91 -2.35 3.35 21.92
CA CYS A 91 -2.17 3.57 20.49
C CYS A 91 -0.84 2.99 20.02
N PHE A 92 -0.88 2.02 19.12
CA PHE A 92 0.28 1.23 18.73
C PHE A 92 0.32 0.89 17.24
N GLN A 93 1.53 0.59 16.75
CA GLN A 93 1.74 0.20 15.36
C GLN A 93 1.11 -1.18 15.08
N PRO A 94 0.35 -1.33 13.98
CA PRO A 94 -0.15 -2.63 13.53
C PRO A 94 0.97 -3.51 13.00
N GLU A 95 0.74 -4.82 12.98
CA GLU A 95 1.49 -5.68 12.06
C GLU A 95 1.06 -5.41 10.62
N VAL A 96 2.03 -5.26 9.73
CA VAL A 96 1.80 -4.99 8.30
C VAL A 96 1.94 -6.29 7.50
N LYS A 97 0.80 -6.86 7.08
CA LYS A 97 0.77 -7.97 6.13
C LYS A 97 0.77 -7.40 4.71
N LYS A 98 1.82 -7.69 3.94
CA LYS A 98 1.99 -7.23 2.55
C LYS A 98 1.44 -8.28 1.59
N GLY A 99 0.35 -7.96 0.89
CA GLY A 99 -0.16 -8.72 -0.25
C GLY A 99 0.09 -7.98 -1.56
N TRP A 100 0.50 -8.68 -2.60
CA TRP A 100 0.58 -8.11 -3.95
C TRP A 100 -0.72 -8.40 -4.69
N LEU A 101 -1.53 -7.37 -4.96
CA LEU A 101 -2.78 -7.51 -5.73
C LEU A 101 -2.56 -8.02 -7.15
N PHE A 102 -1.33 -8.01 -7.66
CA PHE A 102 -0.96 -8.61 -8.94
C PHE A 102 -1.21 -10.12 -8.99
N CYS A 103 -1.21 -10.82 -7.85
CA CYS A 103 -1.44 -12.26 -7.83
C CYS A 103 -2.91 -12.62 -8.14
N CYS A 104 -3.88 -11.83 -7.66
CA CYS A 104 -5.30 -12.21 -7.74
C CYS A 104 -5.88 -12.10 -9.16
N ILE A 105 -5.45 -11.13 -9.97
CA ILE A 105 -6.00 -10.94 -11.32
C ILE A 105 -5.55 -12.09 -12.24
N PHE A 106 -4.31 -12.58 -12.09
CA PHE A 106 -3.83 -13.73 -12.86
C PHE A 106 -4.35 -15.07 -12.34
N PHE A 107 -4.53 -15.25 -11.03
CA PHE A 107 -5.08 -16.50 -10.47
C PHE A 107 -6.54 -16.74 -10.86
N SER A 108 -7.38 -15.70 -10.89
CA SER A 108 -8.80 -15.87 -11.27
C SER A 108 -8.99 -16.22 -12.75
N LEU A 109 -8.03 -15.90 -13.62
CA LEU A 109 -8.05 -16.30 -15.03
C LEU A 109 -7.51 -17.72 -15.26
N LEU A 110 -6.71 -18.25 -14.33
CA LEU A 110 -6.18 -19.62 -14.39
C LEU A 110 -7.10 -20.68 -13.76
N GLN A 111 -8.17 -20.29 -13.07
CA GLN A 111 -9.19 -21.22 -12.56
C GLN A 111 -10.41 -21.40 -13.49
N LYS A 112 -10.36 -20.81 -14.69
CA LYS A 112 -11.30 -21.11 -15.78
C LYS A 112 -10.54 -21.78 -16.93
N ASN A 113 -9.99 -22.94 -16.67
CA ASN A 113 -9.70 -23.95 -17.69
C ASN A 113 -9.84 -25.33 -17.08
#